data_AF-A0A497E1K0-F1
#
_entry.id   AF-A0A497E1K0-F1
#
_cell.length_a   1.000
_cell.length_b   1.000
_cell.length_c   1.000
_cell.angle_alpha   90.00
_cell.angle_beta   90.00
_cell.angle_gamma   90.00
#
_symmetry.space_group_name_H-M   'P 1'
#
loop_
_entity.id
_entity.type
_entity.pdbx_description
1 polymer ?
#
loop_
_entity_poly.entity_id
_entity_poly.type
_entity_poly.pdbx_seq_one_letter_code
_entity_poly.pdbx_strand_id
1 'polypeptide(L)'
;MVNAASYYETPLGKVPIEKELLEQIADEVELTFISYETEHSIEIQLPFLQVALKEFTLLPIMIGLGNIYGCQDIVKALVKVLKGRKFLLIASTDLHHIPDYDEVVRRDKAVIEALLSFDLTRIREVLSPDDCSVCGKVPVSIVVDTAQRIGANKLIVLHHTNSGDVTGENNPGNIRLATFLR
;
A
#
# COMPACT_ATOMS: atom_id res chain seq x y z
N MET A 1 12.44 -3.72 -2.25
CA MET A 1 13.18 -4.48 -1.21
C MET A 1 12.25 -5.53 -0.64
N VAL A 2 12.78 -6.68 -0.24
CA VAL A 2 12.01 -7.79 0.35
C VAL A 2 12.82 -8.44 1.48
N ASN A 3 12.15 -8.88 2.55
CA ASN A 3 12.79 -9.63 3.63
C ASN A 3 13.24 -11.02 3.17
N ALA A 4 14.46 -11.42 3.52
CA ALA A 4 14.96 -12.78 3.26
C ALA A 4 14.45 -13.83 4.27
N ALA A 5 13.73 -13.41 5.32
CA ALA A 5 13.12 -14.32 6.29
C ALA A 5 12.10 -15.26 5.65
N SER A 6 11.74 -16.33 6.37
CA SER A 6 10.69 -17.27 5.91
C SER A 6 9.31 -16.93 6.46
N TYR A 7 9.23 -16.05 7.46
CA TYR A 7 7.99 -15.60 8.09
C TYR A 7 8.22 -14.27 8.82
N TYR A 8 7.14 -13.54 9.07
CA TYR A 8 7.08 -12.49 10.09
C TYR A 8 6.49 -13.06 11.38
N GLU A 9 6.97 -12.60 12.53
CA GLU A 9 6.46 -12.98 13.83
C GLU A 9 5.70 -11.82 14.45
N THR A 10 4.50 -12.10 14.97
CA THR A 10 3.69 -11.14 15.72
C THR A 10 3.28 -11.76 17.06
N PRO A 11 2.71 -10.99 18.00
CA PRO A 11 2.15 -11.55 19.23
C PRO A 11 1.04 -12.60 19.01
N LEU A 12 0.43 -12.65 17.81
CA LEU A 12 -0.64 -13.60 17.46
C LEU A 12 -0.10 -14.85 16.73
N GLY A 13 1.20 -14.93 16.48
CA GLY A 13 1.86 -16.05 15.82
C GLY A 13 2.58 -15.65 14.53
N LYS A 14 3.02 -16.66 13.78
CA LYS A 14 3.85 -16.48 12.58
C LYS A 14 2.99 -16.32 11.32
N VAL A 15 3.41 -15.42 10.44
CA VAL A 15 2.85 -15.22 9.10
C VAL A 15 3.89 -15.66 8.07
N PRO A 16 3.67 -16.79 7.36
CA PRO A 16 4.63 -17.31 6.40
C PRO A 16 4.77 -16.40 5.16
N ILE A 17 5.99 -16.27 4.65
CA ILE A 17 6.26 -15.56 3.39
C ILE A 17 6.04 -16.51 2.21
N GLU A 18 5.33 -16.02 1.18
CA GLU A 18 5.05 -16.72 -0.06
C GLU A 18 6.26 -16.73 -0.98
N LYS A 19 7.16 -17.68 -0.76
CA LYS A 19 8.44 -17.77 -1.46
C LYS A 19 8.29 -18.00 -2.96
N GLU A 20 7.33 -18.84 -3.36
CA GLU A 20 7.15 -19.17 -4.79
C GLU A 20 6.74 -17.94 -5.61
N LEU A 21 5.85 -17.09 -5.07
CA LEU A 21 5.48 -15.85 -5.75
C LEU A 21 6.61 -14.82 -5.70
N LEU A 22 7.39 -14.80 -4.62
CA LEU A 22 8.54 -13.91 -4.50
C LEU A 22 9.61 -14.23 -5.55
N GLU A 23 9.92 -15.51 -5.75
CA GLU A 23 10.83 -15.98 -6.80
C GLU A 23 10.32 -15.60 -8.20
N GLN A 24 9.03 -15.81 -8.47
CA GLN A 24 8.42 -15.41 -9.75
C GLN A 24 8.46 -13.89 -10.00
N ILE A 25 8.42 -13.07 -8.94
CA ILE A 25 8.60 -11.61 -9.07
C ILE A 25 10.07 -11.28 -9.29
N ALA A 26 11.00 -11.97 -8.62
CA ALA A 26 12.44 -11.78 -8.78
C ALA A 26 12.94 -12.07 -10.20
N ASP A 27 12.25 -12.96 -10.93
CA ASP A 27 12.52 -13.24 -12.35
C ASP A 27 12.15 -12.07 -13.29
N GLU A 28 11.24 -11.19 -12.86
CA GLU A 28 10.71 -10.09 -13.67
C GLU A 28 11.30 -8.73 -13.30
N VAL A 29 11.70 -8.54 -12.04
CA VAL A 29 12.24 -7.28 -11.52
C VAL A 29 13.38 -7.53 -10.55
N GLU A 30 14.35 -6.62 -10.54
CA GLU A 30 15.45 -6.67 -9.57
C GLU A 30 14.93 -6.43 -8.14
N LEU A 31 15.10 -7.44 -7.28
CA LEU A 31 14.75 -7.37 -5.87
C LEU A 31 16.00 -7.28 -5.02
N THR A 32 16.06 -6.25 -4.17
CA THR A 32 17.03 -6.19 -3.08
C THR A 32 16.50 -6.96 -1.88
N PHE A 33 17.17 -8.05 -1.53
CA PHE A 33 16.88 -8.81 -0.31
C PHE A 33 17.57 -8.19 0.89
N ILE A 34 16.83 -8.01 1.98
CA ILE A 34 17.35 -7.48 3.24
C ILE A 34 17.19 -8.49 4.36
N SER A 35 18.16 -8.53 5.27
CA SER A 35 18.18 -9.44 6.42
C SER A 35 17.61 -8.84 7.71
N TYR A 36 17.49 -7.51 7.75
CA TYR A 36 16.92 -6.77 8.87
C TYR A 36 16.08 -5.62 8.35
N GLU A 37 14.87 -5.48 8.89
CA GLU A 37 13.96 -4.38 8.58
C GLU A 37 14.07 -3.29 9.63
N THR A 38 14.31 -2.07 9.17
CA THR A 38 14.19 -0.85 9.99
C THR A 38 12.84 -0.18 9.82
N GLU A 39 11.96 -0.78 9.02
CA GLU A 39 10.66 -0.23 8.60
C GLU A 39 9.55 -1.14 9.18
N HIS A 40 8.46 -0.54 9.66
CA HIS A 40 7.42 -1.24 10.42
C HIS A 40 6.02 -1.21 9.75
N SER A 41 5.88 -0.57 8.58
CA SER A 41 4.61 -0.40 7.87
C SER A 41 3.95 -1.73 7.53
N ILE A 42 4.74 -2.76 7.17
CA ILE A 42 4.22 -4.11 6.91
C ILE A 42 3.82 -4.77 8.23
N GLU A 43 4.73 -4.77 9.21
CA GLU A 43 4.55 -5.43 10.51
C GLU A 43 3.28 -4.98 11.23
N ILE A 44 2.99 -3.68 11.22
CA ILE A 44 1.81 -3.08 11.87
C ILE A 44 0.48 -3.61 11.30
N GLN A 45 0.44 -4.04 10.04
CA GLN A 45 -0.78 -4.58 9.42
C GLN A 45 -1.05 -6.03 9.85
N LEU A 46 0.00 -6.80 10.15
CA LEU A 46 -0.10 -8.26 10.29
C LEU A 46 -1.05 -8.72 11.40
N PRO A 47 -1.09 -8.13 12.61
CA PRO A 47 -2.05 -8.53 13.63
C PRO A 47 -3.51 -8.36 13.18
N PHE A 48 -3.84 -7.27 12.48
CA PHE A 48 -5.19 -7.04 11.96
C PHE A 48 -5.56 -8.10 10.91
N LEU A 49 -4.63 -8.44 10.02
CA LEU A 49 -4.85 -9.46 8.99
C LEU A 49 -4.97 -10.86 9.56
N GLN A 50 -4.20 -11.22 10.59
CA GLN A 50 -4.34 -12.50 11.29
C GLN A 50 -5.72 -12.66 11.93
N VAL A 51 -6.29 -11.60 12.49
CA VAL A 51 -7.65 -11.62 13.04
C VAL A 51 -8.71 -11.69 11.93
N ALA A 52 -8.56 -10.90 10.87
CA ALA A 52 -9.56 -10.78 9.81
C ALA A 52 -9.60 -11.95 8.83
N LEU A 53 -8.43 -12.45 8.41
CA LEU A 53 -8.28 -13.47 7.36
C LEU A 53 -8.04 -14.88 7.92
N LYS A 54 -7.56 -14.98 9.17
CA LYS A 54 -7.09 -16.22 9.81
C LYS A 54 -5.85 -16.79 9.13
N GLU A 55 -6.03 -17.53 8.04
CA GLU A 55 -4.95 -18.23 7.33
C GLU A 55 -4.62 -17.53 6.00
N PHE A 56 -3.37 -17.08 5.86
CA PHE A 56 -2.86 -16.47 4.64
C PHE A 56 -1.33 -16.59 4.57
N THR A 57 -0.78 -16.46 3.36
CA THR A 57 0.66 -16.25 3.11
C THR A 57 0.89 -14.78 2.74
N LEU A 58 2.06 -14.25 3.08
CA LEU A 58 2.44 -12.86 2.87
C LEU A 58 3.43 -12.74 1.72
N LEU A 59 3.21 -11.80 0.81
CA LEU A 59 4.21 -11.36 -0.16
C LEU A 59 4.65 -9.93 0.20
N PRO A 60 5.69 -9.77 1.05
CA PRO A 60 6.09 -8.46 1.54
C PRO A 60 6.91 -7.73 0.47
N ILE A 61 6.46 -6.56 0.03
CA ILE A 61 7.21 -5.73 -0.93
C ILE A 61 7.34 -4.32 -0.36
N MET A 62 8.55 -3.98 0.06
CA MET A 62 8.90 -2.62 0.48
C MET A 62 9.32 -1.81 -0.74
N ILE A 63 8.65 -0.69 -0.95
CA ILE A 63 8.93 0.24 -2.03
C ILE A 63 9.59 1.48 -1.43
N GLY A 64 10.79 1.81 -1.89
CA GLY A 64 11.50 3.01 -1.46
C GLY A 64 10.85 4.29 -2.01
N LEU A 65 11.36 5.44 -1.54
CA LEU A 65 11.02 6.74 -2.11
C LEU A 65 11.41 6.74 -3.59
N GLY A 66 10.42 6.92 -4.47
CA GLY A 66 10.63 6.75 -5.90
C GLY A 66 9.60 7.52 -6.73
N ASN A 67 9.87 7.57 -8.03
CA ASN A 67 8.97 8.16 -8.99
C ASN A 67 7.77 7.23 -9.22
N ILE A 68 6.55 7.72 -8.95
CA ILE A 68 5.29 6.98 -9.15
C ILE A 68 5.09 6.50 -10.61
N TYR A 69 5.76 7.13 -11.58
CA TYR A 69 5.75 6.75 -13.00
C TYR A 69 6.77 5.65 -13.35
N GLY A 70 7.76 5.40 -12.48
CA GLY A 70 8.83 4.42 -12.69
C GLY A 70 8.48 3.00 -12.25
N CYS A 71 7.27 2.75 -11.75
CA CYS A 71 6.90 1.46 -11.15
C CYS A 71 6.22 0.48 -12.12
N GLN A 72 6.40 0.68 -13.43
CA GLN A 72 5.70 -0.13 -14.43
C GLN A 72 6.13 -1.60 -14.39
N ASP A 73 7.40 -1.89 -14.12
CA ASP A 73 7.90 -3.26 -14.18
C ASP A 73 7.41 -4.08 -12.99
N ILE A 74 7.36 -3.50 -11.79
CA ILE A 74 6.75 -4.18 -10.63
C ILE A 74 5.24 -4.39 -10.84
N VAL A 75 4.53 -3.43 -11.46
CA VAL A 75 3.11 -3.62 -11.82
C VAL A 75 2.94 -4.77 -12.79
N LYS A 76 3.76 -4.85 -13.86
CA LYS A 76 3.71 -5.95 -14.83
C LYS A 76 3.97 -7.30 -14.16
N ALA A 77 4.99 -7.39 -13.31
CA ALA A 77 5.34 -8.58 -12.55
C ALA A 77 4.17 -9.04 -11.67
N LEU A 78 3.60 -8.12 -10.87
CA LEU A 78 2.43 -8.40 -10.03
C LEU A 78 1.22 -8.87 -10.86
N VAL A 79 0.91 -8.22 -11.98
CA VAL A 79 -0.19 -8.63 -12.86
C VAL A 79 0.01 -10.05 -13.38
N LYS A 80 1.23 -10.38 -13.82
CA LYS A 80 1.57 -11.71 -14.32
C LYS A 80 1.39 -12.78 -13.24
N VAL A 81 1.94 -12.55 -12.06
CA VAL A 81 2.01 -13.52 -10.95
C VAL A 81 0.67 -13.71 -10.25
N LEU A 82 -0.13 -12.66 -10.12
CA LEU A 82 -1.39 -12.67 -9.39
C LEU A 82 -2.61 -13.08 -10.23
N LYS A 83 -2.51 -13.06 -11.57
CA LYS A 83 -3.63 -13.39 -12.46
C LYS A 83 -4.15 -14.80 -12.19
N GLY A 84 -5.47 -14.91 -11.97
CA GLY A 84 -6.15 -16.18 -11.71
C GLY A 84 -6.01 -16.71 -10.28
N ARG A 85 -5.32 -15.98 -9.39
CA ARG A 85 -5.19 -16.33 -7.96
C ARG A 85 -6.20 -15.55 -7.12
N LYS A 86 -6.48 -16.05 -5.92
CA LYS A 86 -7.18 -15.29 -4.87
C LYS A 86 -6.13 -14.57 -4.02
N PHE A 87 -6.16 -13.24 -4.02
CA PHE A 87 -5.18 -12.43 -3.31
C PHE A 87 -5.85 -11.16 -2.75
N LEU A 88 -5.16 -10.51 -1.80
CA LEU A 88 -5.51 -9.20 -1.29
C LEU A 88 -4.28 -8.30 -1.45
N LEU A 89 -4.43 -7.18 -2.16
CA LEU A 89 -3.39 -6.15 -2.26
C LEU A 89 -3.64 -5.09 -1.19
N ILE A 90 -2.58 -4.73 -0.47
CA ILE A 90 -2.61 -3.73 0.59
C ILE A 90 -1.49 -2.73 0.31
N ALA A 91 -1.86 -1.45 0.18
CA ALA A 91 -0.91 -0.35 0.21
C ALA A 91 -1.03 0.32 1.58
N SER A 92 0.03 0.21 2.39
CA SER A 92 0.10 0.94 3.67
C SER A 92 0.52 2.39 3.40
N THR A 93 -0.27 3.35 3.87
CA THR A 93 0.04 4.77 3.71
C THR A 93 -0.65 5.58 4.79
N ASP A 94 0.04 6.56 5.36
CA ASP A 94 -0.61 7.73 5.92
C ASP A 94 -0.70 8.82 4.84
N LEU A 95 -1.58 9.81 5.02
CA LEU A 95 -1.69 10.93 4.09
C LEU A 95 -0.75 12.08 4.47
N HIS A 96 -1.22 13.34 4.41
CA HIS A 96 -0.36 14.48 4.60
C HIS A 96 -0.07 14.70 6.09
N HIS A 97 1.22 14.82 6.40
CA HIS A 97 1.71 15.29 7.70
C HIS A 97 2.26 16.71 7.54
N ILE A 98 1.36 17.69 7.50
CA ILE A 98 1.70 19.12 7.35
C ILE A 98 1.29 19.86 8.63
N PRO A 99 2.02 20.91 9.07
CA PRO A 99 1.67 21.63 10.30
C PRO A 99 0.32 22.36 10.27
N ASP A 100 -0.13 22.77 9.09
CA ASP A 100 -1.41 23.48 8.91
C ASP A 100 -2.54 22.47 8.70
N TYR A 101 -3.48 22.43 9.65
CA TYR A 101 -4.61 21.51 9.63
C TYR A 101 -5.57 21.75 8.45
N ASP A 102 -5.87 23.02 8.13
CA ASP A 102 -6.80 23.34 7.04
C ASP A 102 -6.19 22.93 5.69
N GLU A 103 -4.87 23.08 5.56
CA GLU A 103 -4.11 22.59 4.41
C GLU A 103 -4.12 21.06 4.32
N VAL A 104 -3.97 20.34 5.45
CA VAL A 104 -4.11 18.87 5.50
C VAL A 104 -5.51 18.46 5.03
N VAL A 105 -6.57 19.03 5.59
CA VAL A 105 -7.96 18.70 5.22
C VAL A 105 -8.19 18.93 3.73
N ARG A 106 -7.72 20.06 3.19
CA ARG A 106 -7.84 20.40 1.77
C ARG A 106 -7.11 19.41 0.87
N ARG A 107 -5.86 19.08 1.19
CA ARG A 107 -5.01 18.19 0.38
C ARG A 107 -5.45 16.73 0.49
N ASP A 108 -5.80 16.26 1.68
CA ASP A 108 -6.29 14.90 1.91
C ASP A 108 -7.62 14.67 1.19
N LYS A 109 -8.52 15.66 1.20
CA LYS A 109 -9.74 15.62 0.40
C LYS A 109 -9.44 15.41 -1.09
N ALA A 110 -8.47 16.13 -1.65
CA ALA A 110 -8.09 15.96 -3.06
C ALA A 110 -7.53 14.56 -3.35
N VAL A 111 -6.74 13.99 -2.43
CA VAL A 111 -6.24 12.61 -2.56
C VAL A 111 -7.39 11.61 -2.55
N ILE A 112 -8.32 11.74 -1.61
CA ILE A 112 -9.47 10.84 -1.47
C ILE A 112 -10.39 10.93 -2.68
N GLU A 113 -10.68 12.13 -3.17
CA GLU A 113 -11.49 12.34 -4.38
C GLU A 113 -10.83 11.69 -5.61
N ALA A 114 -9.51 11.81 -5.75
CA ALA A 114 -8.77 11.14 -6.82
C ALA A 114 -8.80 9.61 -6.68
N LEU A 115 -8.66 9.06 -5.46
CA LEU A 115 -8.77 7.63 -5.24
C LEU A 115 -10.18 7.12 -5.57
N LEU A 116 -11.21 7.83 -5.14
CA LEU A 116 -12.61 7.49 -5.40
C LEU A 116 -12.98 7.56 -6.89
N SER A 117 -12.32 8.42 -7.66
CA SER A 117 -12.52 8.44 -9.13
C SER A 117 -11.97 7.18 -9.80
N PHE A 118 -11.11 6.43 -9.10
CA PHE A 118 -10.42 5.24 -9.61
C PHE A 118 -9.78 5.49 -10.98
N ASP A 119 -9.26 6.71 -11.19
CA ASP A 119 -8.55 7.13 -12.39
C ASP A 119 -7.08 7.24 -12.04
N LEU A 120 -6.27 6.32 -12.59
CA LEU A 120 -4.85 6.23 -12.31
C LEU A 120 -4.08 7.50 -12.72
N THR A 121 -4.51 8.17 -13.79
CA THR A 121 -3.92 9.42 -14.23
C THR A 121 -4.17 10.50 -13.18
N ARG A 122 -5.43 10.65 -12.76
CA ARG A 122 -5.81 11.63 -11.74
C ARG A 122 -5.13 11.38 -10.39
N ILE A 123 -5.03 10.13 -9.97
CA ILE A 123 -4.34 9.73 -8.73
C ILE A 123 -2.86 10.12 -8.81
N ARG A 124 -2.20 9.82 -9.93
CA ARG A 124 -0.79 10.17 -10.13
C ARG A 124 -0.58 11.69 -10.16
N GLU A 125 -1.47 12.45 -10.82
CA GLU A 125 -1.42 13.91 -10.80
C GLU A 125 -1.43 14.48 -9.38
N VAL A 126 -2.34 14.02 -8.52
CA VAL A 126 -2.47 14.53 -7.14
C VAL A 126 -1.30 14.10 -6.25
N LEU A 127 -0.73 12.93 -6.49
CA LEU A 127 0.35 12.37 -5.66
C LEU A 127 1.77 12.73 -6.13
N SER A 128 1.91 13.19 -7.37
CA SER A 128 3.20 13.53 -7.99
C SER A 128 3.92 14.80 -7.52
N PRO A 129 3.26 15.84 -6.97
CA PRO A 129 3.95 17.06 -6.55
C PRO A 129 5.09 16.76 -5.57
N ASP A 130 6.19 17.50 -5.69
CA ASP A 130 7.38 17.31 -4.85
C ASP A 130 7.08 17.52 -3.36
N ASP A 131 6.12 18.41 -3.06
CA ASP A 131 5.66 18.71 -1.71
C ASP A 131 4.58 17.74 -1.18
N CYS A 132 4.20 16.72 -1.97
CA CYS A 132 3.26 15.69 -1.52
C CYS A 132 3.92 14.77 -0.49
N SER A 133 3.47 14.91 0.76
CA SER A 133 3.98 14.18 1.92
C SER A 133 3.28 12.85 2.21
N VAL A 134 2.38 12.40 1.33
CA VAL A 134 1.75 11.06 1.42
C VAL A 134 2.83 9.98 1.34
N CYS A 135 3.06 9.28 2.45
CA CYS A 135 4.17 8.33 2.62
C CYS A 135 4.12 7.16 1.61
N GLY A 136 2.93 6.62 1.36
CA GLY A 136 2.71 5.47 0.49
C GLY A 136 2.26 5.82 -0.93
N LYS A 137 2.56 7.02 -1.44
CA LYS A 137 2.15 7.46 -2.79
C LYS A 137 2.52 6.47 -3.91
N VAL A 138 3.70 5.85 -3.79
CA VAL A 138 4.18 4.85 -4.76
C VAL A 138 3.44 3.50 -4.59
N PRO A 139 3.40 2.87 -3.40
CA PRO A 139 2.56 1.69 -3.15
C PRO A 139 1.10 1.84 -3.60
N VAL A 140 0.47 2.97 -3.31
CA VAL A 140 -0.92 3.26 -3.72
C VAL A 140 -1.08 3.23 -5.24
N SER A 141 -0.18 3.92 -5.97
CA SER A 141 -0.17 3.92 -7.44
C SER A 141 0.03 2.50 -8.01
N ILE A 142 0.94 1.71 -7.43
CA ILE A 142 1.18 0.32 -7.85
C ILE A 142 -0.08 -0.53 -7.64
N VAL A 143 -0.66 -0.49 -6.44
CA VAL A 143 -1.83 -1.33 -6.11
C VAL A 143 -3.03 -0.98 -6.98
N VAL A 144 -3.31 0.30 -7.21
CA VAL A 144 -4.41 0.74 -8.09
C VAL A 144 -4.18 0.28 -9.53
N ASP A 145 -2.99 0.48 -10.08
CA ASP A 145 -2.64 0.08 -11.46
C ASP A 145 -2.73 -1.45 -11.64
N THR A 146 -2.17 -2.21 -10.70
CA THR A 146 -2.27 -3.68 -10.69
C THR A 146 -3.72 -4.14 -10.58
N ALA A 147 -4.53 -3.55 -9.69
CA ALA A 147 -5.93 -3.91 -9.52
C ALA A 147 -6.75 -3.67 -10.79
N GLN A 148 -6.58 -2.52 -11.45
CA GLN A 148 -7.22 -2.20 -12.72
C GLN A 148 -6.88 -3.22 -13.81
N ARG A 149 -5.58 -3.56 -13.96
CA ARG A 149 -5.12 -4.52 -14.99
C ARG A 149 -5.59 -5.95 -14.77
N ILE A 150 -5.88 -6.33 -13.52
CA ILE A 150 -6.44 -7.65 -13.18
C ILE A 150 -7.98 -7.65 -13.23
N GLY A 151 -8.60 -6.49 -13.48
CA GLY A 151 -10.02 -6.36 -13.78
C GLY A 151 -10.89 -5.84 -12.62
N ALA A 152 -10.29 -5.25 -11.59
CA ALA A 152 -11.05 -4.46 -10.62
C ALA A 152 -11.64 -3.23 -11.33
N ASN A 153 -12.87 -2.85 -10.99
CA ASN A 153 -13.58 -1.73 -11.62
C ASN A 153 -14.03 -0.66 -10.63
N LYS A 154 -13.72 -0.82 -9.34
CA LYS A 154 -14.06 0.15 -8.30
C LYS A 154 -13.03 0.16 -7.17
N LEU A 155 -12.90 1.32 -6.55
CA LEU A 155 -12.20 1.52 -5.29
C LEU A 155 -13.24 1.88 -4.23
N ILE A 156 -13.10 1.33 -3.03
CA ILE A 156 -13.93 1.67 -1.88
C ILE A 156 -13.03 2.20 -0.77
N VAL A 157 -13.33 3.41 -0.30
CA VAL A 157 -12.74 3.95 0.93
C VAL A 157 -13.57 3.43 2.09
N LEU A 158 -13.02 2.52 2.89
CA LEU A 158 -13.72 1.95 4.05
C LEU A 158 -13.79 2.94 5.21
N HIS A 159 -12.70 3.68 5.44
CA HIS A 159 -12.61 4.65 6.51
C HIS A 159 -11.54 5.69 6.20
N HIS A 160 -11.84 6.95 6.50
CA HIS A 160 -10.92 8.07 6.49
C HIS A 160 -11.09 8.80 7.82
N THR A 161 -9.97 9.05 8.48
CA THR A 161 -9.92 9.88 9.68
C THR A 161 -8.61 10.66 9.67
N ASN A 162 -8.58 11.82 10.31
CA ASN A 162 -7.31 12.43 10.72
C ASN A 162 -7.09 12.25 12.23
N SER A 163 -5.85 12.42 12.74
CA SER A 163 -5.61 12.19 14.17
C SER A 163 -6.26 13.28 15.04
N GLY A 164 -6.41 14.50 14.50
CA GLY A 164 -7.28 15.56 15.01
C GLY A 164 -8.68 15.09 15.38
N ASP A 165 -9.33 14.37 14.48
CA ASP A 165 -10.71 13.89 14.66
C ASP A 165 -10.81 12.77 15.71
N VAL A 166 -9.71 12.04 15.96
CA VAL A 166 -9.68 10.89 16.90
C VAL A 166 -9.29 11.32 18.31
N THR A 167 -8.33 12.24 18.45
CA THR A 167 -7.79 12.64 19.76
C THR A 167 -8.44 13.91 20.32
N GLY A 168 -9.14 14.69 19.48
CA GLY A 168 -9.59 16.04 19.82
C GLY A 168 -8.45 17.07 19.83
N GLU A 169 -7.24 16.67 19.43
CA GLU A 169 -6.06 17.51 19.30
C GLU A 169 -5.65 17.54 17.83
N ASN A 170 -5.75 18.71 17.17
CA ASN A 170 -5.52 18.93 15.73
C ASN A 170 -4.14 18.47 15.21
N ASN A 171 -3.93 17.17 15.11
CA ASN A 171 -2.71 16.53 14.64
C ASN A 171 -2.98 15.72 13.35
N PRO A 172 -1.93 15.39 12.56
CA PRO A 172 -2.08 14.91 11.18
C PRO A 172 -2.60 13.47 11.05
N GLY A 173 -3.26 13.16 9.93
CA GLY A 173 -4.15 12.00 9.78
C GLY A 173 -3.55 10.65 9.39
N ASN A 174 -4.33 9.59 9.68
CA ASN A 174 -4.03 8.20 9.30
C ASN A 174 -5.14 7.68 8.39
N ILE A 175 -4.82 7.23 7.19
CA ILE A 175 -5.79 6.56 6.30
C ILE A 175 -5.46 5.09 6.18
N ARG A 176 -6.45 4.23 6.41
CA ARG A 176 -6.34 2.81 6.12
C ARG A 176 -7.07 2.51 4.82
N LEU A 177 -6.32 2.38 3.73
CA LEU A 177 -6.86 2.01 2.43
C LEU A 177 -6.66 0.50 2.20
N ALA A 178 -7.74 -0.28 2.21
CA ALA A 178 -7.77 -1.56 1.52
C ALA A 178 -9.21 -2.02 1.29
N THR A 179 -9.65 -2.10 0.03
CA THR A 179 -10.28 -3.29 -0.58
C THR A 179 -10.52 -3.00 -2.05
N PHE A 180 -9.89 -3.77 -2.94
CA PHE A 180 -10.25 -3.82 -4.36
C PHE A 180 -11.13 -5.05 -4.55
N LEU A 181 -12.44 -4.83 -4.66
CA LEU A 181 -13.40 -5.91 -4.84
C LEU A 181 -13.39 -6.34 -6.31
N ARG A 182 -13.27 -7.65 -6.52
CA ARG A 182 -13.87 -8.34 -7.64
C ARG A 182 -15.19 -8.95 -7.18
#